data_AF-A0A943LTC1-F1
#
_entry.id   AF-A0A943LTC1-F1
#
_cell.length_a   1.000
_cell.length_b   1.000
_cell.length_c   1.000
_cell.angle_alpha   90.00
_cell.angle_beta   90.00
_cell.angle_gamma   90.00
#
_symmetry.space_group_name_H-M   'P 1'
#
loop_
_entity.id
_entity.type
_entity.pdbx_description
1 polymer ?
#
loop_
_entity_poly.entity_id
_entity_poly.type
_entity_poly.pdbx_seq_one_letter_code
_entity_poly.pdbx_strand_id
1 'polypeptide(L)'
;MSDYILPEVWENPTSMGGAWGGLNQPTAGARFEQTLPKGDQPFQLYTLPTPNGIKATIMLEELKELGVTQAGYDAYRIKIGDGDQFGSDFV
;
A
#
# COMPACT_ATOMS: atom_id res chain seq x y z
N MET A 1 35.13 -16.67 9.88
CA MET A 1 33.86 -15.95 10.10
C MET A 1 33.37 -16.33 11.48
N SER A 2 32.87 -15.39 12.26
CA SER A 2 32.18 -15.70 13.52
C SER A 2 30.76 -16.17 13.20
N ASP A 3 30.26 -17.15 13.95
CA ASP A 3 28.88 -17.60 13.82
C ASP A 3 27.90 -16.52 14.28
N TYR A 4 26.72 -16.49 13.66
CA TYR A 4 25.63 -15.62 14.10
C TYR A 4 25.06 -16.13 15.43
N ILE A 5 24.94 -15.23 16.42
CA ILE A 5 24.33 -15.53 17.72
C ILE A 5 22.98 -14.83 17.77
N LEU A 6 21.91 -15.62 17.88
CA LEU A 6 20.54 -15.12 18.00
C LEU A 6 20.35 -14.46 19.39
N PRO A 7 19.85 -13.22 19.48
CA PRO A 7 19.55 -12.59 20.77
C PRO A 7 18.29 -13.17 21.42
N GLU A 8 18.18 -13.06 22.74
CA GLU A 8 16.98 -13.46 23.50
C GLU A 8 15.77 -12.58 23.19
N VAL A 9 16.02 -11.28 22.96
CA VAL A 9 15.02 -10.30 22.56
C VAL A 9 15.48 -9.67 21.25
N TRP A 10 14.60 -9.68 20.25
CA TRP A 10 14.88 -9.04 18.97
C TRP A 10 14.83 -7.52 19.10
N GLU A 11 15.83 -6.84 18.54
CA GLU A 11 15.88 -5.39 18.44
C GLU A 11 15.84 -4.97 16.97
N ASN A 12 15.15 -3.85 16.69
CA ASN A 12 15.07 -3.33 15.33
C ASN A 12 16.45 -2.86 14.86
N PRO A 13 17.01 -3.41 13.77
CA PRO A 13 18.31 -2.99 13.29
C PRO A 13 18.27 -1.55 12.79
N THR A 14 19.34 -0.79 13.04
CA THR A 14 19.48 0.60 12.58
C THR A 14 19.45 0.76 11.06
N SER A 15 19.76 -0.31 10.33
CA SER A 15 19.61 -0.37 8.87
C SER A 15 19.11 -1.76 8.46
N MET A 16 17.91 -1.81 7.90
CA MET A 16 17.48 -2.95 7.09
C MET A 16 18.08 -2.78 5.70
N GLY A 17 18.74 -3.80 5.17
CA GLY A 17 19.27 -3.78 3.80
C GLY A 17 18.17 -3.93 2.74
N GLY A 18 18.55 -3.77 1.46
CA GLY A 18 17.67 -3.99 0.32
C GLY A 18 16.76 -2.81 -0.02
N ALA A 19 15.96 -2.96 -1.08
CA ALA A 19 15.17 -1.88 -1.66
C ALA A 19 14.11 -1.27 -0.71
N TRP A 20 13.70 -2.01 0.32
CA TRP A 20 12.61 -1.65 1.23
C TRP A 20 13.09 -1.29 2.65
N GLY A 21 14.41 -1.26 2.86
CA GLY A 21 15.02 -1.12 4.17
C GLY A 21 14.64 0.15 4.94
N GLY A 22 14.42 1.25 4.23
CA GLY A 22 13.95 2.51 4.85
C GLY A 22 12.45 2.53 5.17
N LEU A 23 11.66 1.63 4.58
CA LEU A 23 10.20 1.63 4.67
C LEU A 23 9.68 0.65 5.72
N ASN A 24 10.27 -0.55 5.78
CA ASN A 24 9.90 -1.60 6.73
C ASN A 24 10.24 -1.17 8.15
N GLN A 25 9.26 -1.19 9.05
CA GLN A 25 9.40 -0.80 10.44
C GLN A 25 8.66 -1.79 11.34
N PRO A 26 9.06 -1.94 12.62
CA PRO A 26 8.38 -2.81 13.57
C PRO A 26 7.07 -2.22 14.10
N THR A 27 6.75 -0.97 13.76
CA THR A 27 5.54 -0.26 14.19
C THR A 27 4.69 0.17 12.99
N ALA A 28 3.37 0.11 13.15
CA ALA A 28 2.38 0.60 12.20
C ALA A 28 2.02 2.08 12.47
N GLY A 29 1.15 2.64 11.63
CA GLY A 29 0.57 3.98 11.81
C GLY A 29 0.96 4.97 10.70
N ALA A 30 0.23 6.10 10.68
CA ALA A 30 0.53 7.22 9.81
C ALA A 30 1.87 7.86 10.20
N ARG A 31 2.62 8.31 9.19
CA ARG A 31 3.95 8.92 9.34
C ARG A 31 3.97 10.38 8.88
N PHE A 32 2.96 10.80 8.14
CA PHE A 32 2.79 12.17 7.67
C PHE A 32 1.32 12.47 7.39
N GLU A 33 0.96 13.75 7.48
CA GLU A 33 -0.34 14.23 7.05
C GLU A 33 -0.45 14.16 5.53
N GLN A 34 -1.52 13.54 5.05
CA GLN A 34 -1.82 13.39 3.63
C GLN A 34 -3.32 13.48 3.44
N THR A 35 -3.76 14.31 2.50
CA THR A 35 -5.16 14.30 2.04
C THR A 35 -5.23 13.51 0.74
N LEU A 36 -6.06 12.47 0.70
CA LEU A 36 -6.25 11.66 -0.51
C LEU A 36 -7.26 12.32 -1.46
N PRO A 37 -7.00 12.32 -2.79
CA PRO A 37 -7.97 12.82 -3.76
C PRO A 37 -9.20 11.92 -3.81
N LYS A 38 -10.38 12.53 -3.98
CA LYS A 38 -11.65 11.82 -4.12
C LYS A 38 -12.45 12.40 -5.28
N GLY A 39 -12.91 11.53 -6.18
CA GLY A 39 -13.75 11.88 -7.32
C GLY A 39 -15.21 11.55 -7.09
N ASP A 40 -15.97 11.52 -8.17
CA ASP A 40 -17.43 11.40 -8.16
C ASP A 40 -17.92 9.95 -8.34
N GLN A 41 -17.01 9.01 -8.64
CA GLN A 41 -17.40 7.62 -8.84
C GLN A 41 -17.77 6.92 -7.52
N PRO A 42 -18.67 5.91 -7.57
CA PRO A 42 -19.08 5.15 -6.39
C PRO A 42 -17.91 4.54 -5.59
N PHE A 43 -16.89 4.03 -6.27
CA PHE A 43 -15.71 3.45 -5.64
C PHE A 43 -14.48 4.34 -5.82
N GLN A 44 -13.71 4.50 -4.75
CA GLN A 44 -12.45 5.25 -4.74
C GLN A 44 -11.33 4.24 -4.47
N LEU A 45 -10.53 3.92 -5.48
CA LEU A 45 -9.53 2.87 -5.45
C LEU A 45 -8.11 3.46 -5.35
N TYR A 46 -7.55 3.43 -4.15
CA TYR A 46 -6.14 3.78 -3.91
C TYR A 46 -5.26 2.54 -4.06
N THR A 47 -4.53 2.44 -5.17
CA THR A 47 -3.88 1.18 -5.61
C THR A 47 -2.52 1.41 -6.26
N LEU A 48 -1.85 0.32 -6.60
CA LEU A 48 -0.62 0.29 -7.38
C LEU A 48 -0.69 -0.91 -8.34
N PRO A 49 -0.19 -0.84 -9.59
CA PRO A 49 -0.26 -1.94 -10.57
C PRO A 49 0.69 -3.10 -10.20
N THR A 50 0.40 -3.73 -9.07
CA THR A 50 1.02 -4.94 -8.53
C THR A 50 0.07 -6.12 -8.75
N PRO A 51 0.52 -7.37 -8.60
CA PRO A 51 -0.37 -8.52 -8.66
C PRO A 51 -1.56 -8.46 -7.69
N ASN A 52 -1.47 -7.72 -6.58
CA ASN A 52 -2.61 -7.48 -5.69
C ASN A 52 -3.50 -6.35 -6.18
N GLY A 53 -2.92 -5.25 -6.64
CA GLY A 53 -3.70 -4.10 -7.13
C GLY A 53 -4.52 -4.43 -8.38
N ILE A 54 -3.99 -5.27 -9.28
CA ILE A 54 -4.75 -5.69 -10.47
C ILE A 54 -6.00 -6.51 -10.14
N LYS A 55 -6.06 -7.19 -8.99
CA LYS A 55 -7.24 -7.98 -8.60
C LYS A 55 -8.47 -7.08 -8.44
N ALA A 56 -8.30 -5.93 -7.79
CA ALA A 56 -9.38 -4.97 -7.58
C ALA A 56 -9.83 -4.33 -8.89
N THR A 57 -8.89 -3.92 -9.75
CA THR A 57 -9.23 -3.34 -11.05
C THR A 57 -9.90 -4.35 -11.98
N ILE A 58 -9.42 -5.60 -12.02
CA ILE A 58 -10.06 -6.68 -12.79
C ILE A 58 -11.49 -6.88 -12.29
N MET A 59 -11.70 -7.02 -10.99
CA MET A 59 -13.04 -7.21 -10.43
C MET A 59 -14.02 -6.09 -10.85
N LEU A 60 -13.58 -4.83 -10.78
CA LEU A 60 -14.43 -3.68 -11.14
C LEU A 60 -14.73 -3.63 -12.65
N GLU A 61 -13.75 -3.93 -13.51
CA GLU A 61 -13.98 -4.00 -14.95
C GLU A 61 -14.86 -5.19 -15.35
N GLU A 62 -14.72 -6.35 -14.71
CA GLU A 62 -15.58 -7.51 -14.96
C GLU A 62 -17.05 -7.25 -14.55
N LEU A 63 -17.27 -6.54 -13.44
CA LEU A 63 -18.62 -6.10 -13.06
C LEU A 63 -19.22 -5.11 -14.06
N LYS A 64 -18.40 -4.18 -14.56
CA LYS A 64 -18.81 -3.22 -15.59
C LYS A 64 -19.16 -3.90 -16.90
N GLU A 65 -18.43 -4.93 -17.30
CA GLU A 65 -18.74 -5.76 -18.48
C GLU A 65 -20.11 -6.46 -18.33
N LEU A 66 -20.46 -6.89 -17.11
CA LEU A 66 -21.80 -7.43 -16.80
C LEU A 66 -22.92 -6.36 -16.73
N GLY A 67 -22.61 -5.09 -17.01
CA GLY A 67 -23.56 -3.99 -16.97
C GLY A 67 -23.91 -3.48 -15.56
N VAL A 68 -23.11 -3.81 -14.55
CA VAL A 68 -23.29 -3.31 -13.18
C VAL A 68 -22.84 -1.85 -13.12
N THR A 69 -23.76 -0.92 -13.39
CA THR A 69 -23.47 0.52 -13.49
C THR A 69 -23.02 1.16 -12.18
N GLN A 70 -23.28 0.52 -11.04
CA GLN A 70 -22.83 0.96 -9.72
C GLN A 70 -21.35 0.65 -9.44
N ALA A 71 -20.66 -0.08 -10.34
CA ALA A 71 -19.25 -0.46 -10.19
C ALA A 71 -18.25 0.58 -10.72
N GLY A 72 -18.71 1.79 -11.07
CA GLY A 72 -17.82 2.89 -11.48
C GLY A 72 -16.79 3.23 -10.39
N TYR A 73 -15.55 3.55 -10.80
CA TYR A 73 -14.47 3.83 -9.86
C TYR A 73 -13.48 4.88 -10.36
N ASP A 74 -12.94 5.66 -9.42
CA ASP A 74 -11.75 6.49 -9.62
C ASP A 74 -10.54 5.74 -9.06
N ALA A 75 -9.46 5.62 -9.84
CA ALA A 75 -8.24 4.93 -9.40
C ALA A 75 -7.08 5.90 -9.20
N TYR A 76 -6.54 5.91 -7.98
CA TYR A 76 -5.41 6.75 -7.58
C TYR A 76 -4.19 5.89 -7.26
N ARG A 77 -3.01 6.39 -7.64
CA ARG A 77 -1.77 5.65 -7.46
C ARG A 77 -1.18 5.90 -6.06
N ILE A 78 -0.90 4.82 -5.33
CA ILE A 78 -0.17 4.80 -4.05
C ILE A 78 1.19 4.15 -4.28
N LYS A 79 2.26 4.95 -4.34
CA LYS A 79 3.61 4.45 -4.57
C LYS A 79 4.22 3.92 -3.29
N ILE A 80 4.09 2.62 -3.08
CA ILE A 80 4.59 1.98 -1.86
C ILE A 80 6.10 2.14 -1.63
N GLY A 81 6.87 2.38 -2.70
CA GLY A 81 8.32 2.67 -2.66
C GLY A 81 8.67 4.08 -2.17
N ASP A 82 7.72 5.00 -2.23
CA ASP A 82 7.88 6.39 -1.75
C ASP A 82 7.26 6.55 -0.35
N GLY A 83 6.57 5.53 0.18
CA GLY A 83 5.95 5.54 1.50
C GLY A 83 4.53 6.10 1.53
N ASP A 84 3.88 6.30 0.37
CA ASP A 84 2.51 6.84 0.26
C ASP A 84 1.48 6.08 1.12
N GLN A 85 1.70 4.79 1.36
CA GLN A 85 0.86 3.93 2.20
C GLN A 85 0.89 4.29 3.70
N PHE A 86 1.71 5.26 4.09
CA PHE A 86 1.82 5.74 5.48
C PHE A 86 1.26 7.16 5.67
N GLY A 87 0.56 7.72 4.67
CA GLY A 87 -0.15 9.00 4.83
C GLY A 87 -1.43 8.86 5.67
N SER A 88 -1.82 9.93 6.36
CA SER A 88 -2.95 9.92 7.32
C SER A 88 -4.29 9.48 6.72
N ASP A 89 -4.65 9.90 5.51
CA ASP A 89 -5.92 9.48 4.89
C ASP A 89 -5.89 8.02 4.37
N PHE A 90 -4.70 7.42 4.22
CA PHE A 90 -4.56 6.03 3.76
C PHE A 90 -4.58 5.02 4.92
N VAL A 91 -4.23 5.45 6.14
CA VAL A 91 -4.17 4.62 7.36
C VAL A 91 -5.43 4.78 8.20
#